data_AF-A0A2L0NDG4-F1
#
_entry.id   AF-A0A2L0NDG4-F1
#
_cell.length_a   1.000
_cell.length_b   1.000
_cell.length_c   1.000
_cell.angle_alpha   90.00
_cell.angle_beta   90.00
_cell.angle_gamma   90.00
#
_symmetry.space_group_name_H-M   'P 1'
#
loop_
_entity.id
_entity.type
_entity.pdbx_description
1 polymer ?
#
loop_
_entity_poly.entity_id
_entity_poly.type
_entity_poly.pdbx_seq_one_letter_code
_entity_poly.pdbx_strand_id
1 'polypeptide(L)'
;MTGAGAGPASGRTPARSGRFAVSGGPGARPVGRHAQSPVEERLAALTRLRHPEATERIRALLAWAGVPAREATGGLKWYDLAVQRQLLAEGPDLVLTALVARPPSPAQLDGAAGLFSSTEWTEAHGRQLPEPLRSTLIGHIEADGTEPMRFRLRHGYYGAERTA
;
A
#
# COMPACT_ATOMS: atom_id res chain seq x y z
N MET A 1 -67.50 -57.46 21.70
CA MET A 1 -66.65 -58.67 21.85
C MET A 1 -65.21 -58.21 21.68
N THR A 2 -64.45 -58.05 22.78
CA THR A 2 -63.46 -59.03 23.30
C THR A 2 -62.46 -59.45 22.21
N GLY A 3 -61.14 -59.35 22.35
CA GLY A 3 -60.22 -59.03 23.44
C GLY A 3 -58.85 -58.65 22.83
N ALA A 4 -57.95 -58.00 23.58
CA ALA A 4 -56.88 -58.64 24.36
C ALA A 4 -55.84 -59.38 23.46
N GLY A 5 -54.53 -59.24 23.57
CA GLY A 5 -53.60 -58.55 24.48
C GLY A 5 -52.21 -58.58 23.80
N ALA A 6 -51.36 -57.58 24.00
CA ALA A 6 -50.40 -57.47 25.11
C ALA A 6 -49.23 -58.48 25.05
N GLY A 7 -48.00 -57.97 24.83
CA GLY A 7 -46.75 -58.68 25.12
C GLY A 7 -45.51 -57.98 24.54
N PRO A 8 -44.39 -57.85 25.27
CA PRO A 8 -43.92 -56.52 25.66
C PRO A 8 -42.43 -56.20 25.41
N ALA A 9 -42.20 -54.88 25.39
CA ALA A 9 -41.14 -54.11 26.02
C ALA A 9 -39.89 -54.80 26.59
N SER A 10 -38.73 -54.26 26.24
CA SER A 10 -37.77 -53.62 27.16
C SER A 10 -36.48 -53.31 26.39
N GLY A 11 -35.84 -52.15 26.49
CA GLY A 11 -36.05 -51.01 27.38
C GLY A 11 -34.80 -50.14 27.34
N ARG A 12 -34.87 -49.04 28.11
CA ARG A 12 -33.78 -48.14 28.54
C ARG A 12 -33.42 -46.95 27.64
N THR A 13 -34.20 -45.89 27.85
CA THR A 13 -33.80 -44.52 28.27
C THR A 13 -32.47 -44.47 29.08
N PRO A 14 -31.74 -43.32 29.22
CA PRO A 14 -32.21 -41.95 29.06
C PRO A 14 -31.24 -40.87 28.51
N ALA A 15 -31.84 -39.71 28.22
CA ALA A 15 -31.41 -38.33 28.44
C ALA A 15 -29.91 -37.94 28.51
N ARG A 16 -29.59 -36.84 27.79
CA ARG A 16 -29.25 -35.51 28.36
C ARG A 16 -27.99 -34.90 27.73
N SER A 17 -28.16 -33.68 27.22
CA SER A 17 -27.16 -32.57 27.14
C SER A 17 -25.83 -32.82 26.44
N GLY A 18 -25.58 -32.04 25.37
CA GLY A 18 -24.23 -31.85 24.87
C GLY A 18 -24.21 -30.90 23.68
N ARG A 19 -23.64 -29.71 23.90
CA ARG A 19 -23.25 -28.74 22.89
C ARG A 19 -22.40 -29.39 21.78
N PHE A 20 -22.45 -28.84 20.57
CA PHE A 20 -21.30 -28.29 19.81
C PHE A 20 -21.66 -28.16 18.31
N ALA A 21 -21.73 -26.89 17.89
CA ALA A 21 -21.12 -26.32 16.68
C ALA A 21 -21.06 -27.14 15.37
N VAL A 22 -21.71 -26.61 14.34
CA VAL A 22 -21.12 -26.44 12.98
C VAL A 22 -21.42 -24.99 12.60
N SER A 23 -20.53 -24.06 12.94
CA SER A 23 -19.44 -23.56 12.09
C SER A 23 -19.95 -22.99 10.76
N GLY A 24 -20.52 -21.78 10.84
CA GLY A 24 -20.56 -20.86 9.71
C GLY A 24 -19.13 -20.60 9.22
N GLY A 25 -18.98 -20.55 7.91
CA GLY A 25 -17.76 -20.82 7.17
C GLY A 25 -16.52 -20.02 7.60
N PRO A 26 -15.32 -20.62 7.49
CA PRO A 26 -14.11 -19.91 7.83
C PRO A 26 -13.81 -18.88 6.74
N GLY A 27 -13.86 -17.62 7.18
CA GLY A 27 -12.79 -16.66 6.93
C GLY A 27 -12.44 -16.43 5.47
N ALA A 28 -12.93 -15.32 4.94
CA ALA A 28 -12.13 -14.53 4.02
C ALA A 28 -10.70 -14.50 4.58
N ARG A 29 -9.77 -15.15 3.87
CA ARG A 29 -8.35 -15.08 4.21
C ARG A 29 -8.03 -13.60 4.27
N PRO A 30 -7.48 -13.07 5.39
CA PRO A 30 -6.91 -11.74 5.33
C PRO A 30 -5.85 -11.81 4.23
N VAL A 31 -6.08 -11.07 3.14
CA VAL A 31 -5.04 -10.77 2.16
C VAL A 31 -3.87 -10.30 3.00
N GLY A 32 -2.78 -11.07 2.98
CA GLY A 32 -1.69 -10.93 3.95
C GLY A 32 -1.25 -9.49 4.02
N ARG A 33 -1.73 -8.76 5.04
CA ARG A 33 -1.13 -7.51 5.46
C ARG A 33 0.20 -7.95 6.02
N HIS A 34 1.25 -7.92 5.20
CA HIS A 34 2.59 -8.26 5.65
C HIS A 34 2.82 -7.48 6.93
N ALA A 35 2.89 -8.19 8.06
CA ALA A 35 3.15 -7.57 9.34
C ALA A 35 4.45 -6.79 9.17
N GLN A 36 4.41 -5.48 9.41
CA GLN A 36 5.62 -4.67 9.35
C GLN A 36 6.63 -5.31 10.29
N SER A 37 7.85 -5.53 9.81
CA SER A 37 8.87 -6.07 10.71
C SER A 37 9.10 -5.06 11.86
N PRO A 38 9.51 -5.50 13.05
CA PRO A 38 9.82 -4.59 14.15
C PRO A 38 10.85 -3.50 13.77
N VAL A 39 11.69 -3.78 12.76
CA VAL A 39 12.65 -2.82 12.22
C VAL A 39 11.95 -1.77 11.36
N GLU A 40 10.98 -2.15 10.52
CA GLU A 40 10.15 -1.21 9.75
C GLU A 40 9.34 -0.29 10.67
N GLU A 41 8.73 -0.85 11.73
CA GLU A 41 7.98 -0.07 12.72
C GLU A 41 8.89 0.92 13.45
N ARG A 42 10.09 0.49 13.84
CA ARG A 42 11.08 1.38 14.47
C ARG A 42 11.54 2.49 13.54
N LEU A 43 11.76 2.18 12.26
CA LEU A 43 12.10 3.20 11.26
C LEU A 43 10.97 4.22 11.13
N ALA A 44 9.72 3.77 11.00
CA ALA A 44 8.57 4.67 10.93
C ALA A 44 8.42 5.55 12.17
N ALA A 45 8.63 4.99 13.37
CA ALA A 45 8.62 5.75 14.62
C ALA A 45 9.71 6.82 14.66
N LEU A 46 10.93 6.50 14.21
CA LEU A 46 12.03 7.46 14.13
C LEU A 46 11.75 8.59 13.12
N THR A 47 11.19 8.26 11.96
CA THR A 47 10.81 9.28 10.96
C THR A 47 9.80 10.26 11.54
N ARG A 48 8.75 9.76 12.22
CA ARG A 48 7.72 10.61 12.86
C ARG A 48 8.28 11.46 14.00
N LEU A 49 9.20 10.91 14.79
CA LEU A 49 9.86 11.65 15.86
C LEU A 49 10.73 12.80 15.33
N ARG A 50 11.44 12.56 14.22
CA ARG A 50 12.31 13.57 13.58
C ARG A 50 11.54 14.61 12.77
N HIS A 51 10.45 14.20 12.14
CA HIS A 51 9.59 15.05 11.32
C HIS A 51 8.14 14.94 11.82
N PRO A 52 7.78 15.67 12.89
CA PRO A 52 6.43 15.61 13.46
C PRO A 52 5.39 16.18 12.49
N GLU A 53 5.76 17.22 11.75
CA GLU A 53 4.89 17.81 10.72
C GLU A 53 4.83 16.90 9.48
N ALA A 54 3.62 16.66 8.98
CA ALA A 54 3.36 15.66 7.94
C ALA A 54 3.96 16.05 6.59
N THR A 55 3.88 17.33 6.22
CA THR A 55 4.41 17.86 4.97
C THR A 55 5.94 17.71 4.92
N GLU A 56 6.65 18.09 5.97
CA GLU A 56 8.10 17.94 6.12
C GLU A 56 8.50 16.47 6.10
N ARG A 57 7.75 15.61 6.78
CA ARG A 57 7.98 14.17 6.79
C ARG A 57 7.85 13.56 5.39
N ILE A 58 6.76 13.87 4.68
CA ILE A 58 6.55 13.42 3.31
C ILE A 58 7.68 13.89 2.41
N ARG A 59 8.07 15.16 2.51
CA ARG A 59 9.18 15.73 1.73
C ARG A 59 10.52 15.05 2.03
N ALA A 60 10.78 14.69 3.27
CA ALA A 60 11.97 13.93 3.66
C ALA A 60 11.94 12.50 3.11
N LEU A 61 10.80 11.82 3.24
CA LEU A 61 10.60 10.47 2.71
C LEU A 61 10.70 10.41 1.18
N LEU A 62 10.16 11.40 0.46
CA LEU A 62 10.30 11.53 -0.98
C LEU A 62 11.76 11.74 -1.40
N ALA A 63 12.49 12.60 -0.68
CA ALA A 63 13.92 12.79 -0.92
C ALA A 63 14.71 11.49 -0.72
N TRP A 64 14.39 10.72 0.32
CA TRP A 64 14.97 9.39 0.54
C TRP A 64 14.62 8.46 -0.63
N ALA A 65 13.35 8.34 -0.99
CA ALA A 65 12.89 7.48 -2.09
C ALA A 65 13.53 7.84 -3.45
N GLY A 66 13.98 9.08 -3.64
CA GLY A 66 14.69 9.52 -4.84
C GLY A 66 16.12 9.01 -4.96
N VAL A 67 16.79 8.67 -3.84
CA VAL A 67 18.17 8.15 -3.85
C VAL A 67 18.26 6.82 -4.63
N PRO A 68 17.51 5.75 -4.28
CA PRO A 68 17.57 4.50 -5.03
C PRO A 68 17.03 4.65 -6.46
N ALA A 69 16.19 5.64 -6.73
CA ALA A 69 15.65 5.87 -8.08
C ALA A 69 16.74 6.26 -9.11
N ARG A 70 17.90 6.73 -8.65
CA ARG A 70 19.08 7.04 -9.49
C ARG A 70 20.21 6.03 -9.36
N GLU A 71 20.22 5.17 -8.35
CA GLU A 71 21.28 4.17 -8.18
C GLU A 71 21.13 3.03 -9.21
N ALA A 72 22.20 2.75 -9.96
CA ALA A 72 22.24 1.68 -10.97
C ALA A 72 22.36 0.26 -10.35
N THR A 73 22.56 0.18 -9.04
CA THR A 73 23.00 -1.04 -8.35
C THR A 73 21.89 -1.68 -7.53
N GLY A 74 21.27 -2.72 -8.11
CA GLY A 74 20.46 -3.70 -7.40
C GLY A 74 19.05 -3.21 -7.07
N GLY A 75 18.10 -4.16 -7.02
CA GLY A 75 16.70 -3.86 -6.71
C GLY A 75 16.50 -3.17 -5.36
N LEU A 76 15.28 -2.68 -5.14
CA LEU A 76 14.89 -2.00 -3.91
C LEU A 76 15.25 -2.84 -2.68
N LYS A 77 16.00 -2.24 -1.76
CA LYS A 77 16.32 -2.87 -0.48
C LYS A 77 15.12 -2.76 0.44
N TRP A 78 15.12 -3.56 1.52
CA TRP A 78 14.00 -3.59 2.48
C TRP A 78 13.67 -2.20 3.03
N TYR A 79 14.66 -1.34 3.23
CA TYR A 79 14.47 0.00 3.76
C TYR A 79 13.88 0.96 2.72
N ASP A 80 14.13 0.75 1.43
CA ASP A 80 13.52 1.53 0.35
C ASP A 80 12.02 1.19 0.26
N LEU A 81 11.69 -0.10 0.36
CA LEU A 81 10.30 -0.57 0.43
C LEU A 81 9.59 -0.04 1.69
N ALA A 82 10.29 0.04 2.83
CA ALA A 82 9.74 0.59 4.06
C ALA A 82 9.40 2.09 3.93
N VAL A 83 10.24 2.86 3.23
CA VAL A 83 9.99 4.28 2.93
C VAL A 83 8.78 4.42 2.00
N GLN A 84 8.70 3.61 0.94
CA GLN A 84 7.54 3.62 0.03
C GLN A 84 6.24 3.27 0.78
N ARG A 85 6.25 2.26 1.65
CA ARG A 85 5.09 1.92 2.49
C ARG A 85 4.69 3.04 3.44
N GLN A 86 5.65 3.77 4.00
CA GLN A 86 5.36 4.96 4.82
C GLN A 86 4.67 6.04 3.98
N LEU A 87 5.17 6.33 2.78
CA LEU A 87 4.54 7.29 1.85
C LEU A 87 3.12 6.88 1.46
N LEU A 88 2.89 5.60 1.17
CA LEU A 88 1.56 5.06 0.85
C LEU A 88 0.60 5.03 2.04
N ALA A 89 1.13 5.06 3.28
CA ALA A 89 0.33 5.15 4.50
C ALA A 89 -0.05 6.60 4.85
N GLU A 90 0.65 7.59 4.30
CA GLU A 90 0.22 8.99 4.36
C GLU A 90 -0.97 9.20 3.42
N GLY A 91 -1.82 10.19 3.70
CA GLY A 91 -2.96 10.49 2.82
C GLY A 91 -2.49 10.97 1.44
N PRO A 92 -3.09 10.51 0.33
CA PRO A 92 -2.67 10.91 -1.02
C PRO A 92 -2.74 12.43 -1.20
N ASP A 93 -3.77 13.09 -0.66
CA ASP A 93 -3.91 14.55 -0.69
C ASP A 93 -2.79 15.26 0.05
N LEU A 94 -2.28 14.68 1.14
CA LEU A 94 -1.13 15.23 1.87
C LEU A 94 0.14 15.11 1.05
N VAL A 95 0.32 13.99 0.34
CA VAL A 95 1.47 13.78 -0.55
C VAL A 95 1.47 14.79 -1.68
N LEU A 96 0.32 14.97 -2.33
CA LEU A 96 0.14 15.95 -3.40
C LEU A 96 0.33 17.39 -2.88
N THR A 97 -0.28 17.72 -1.75
CA THR A 97 -0.14 19.05 -1.12
C THR A 97 1.31 19.34 -0.76
N ALA A 98 2.05 18.37 -0.22
CA ALA A 98 3.43 18.55 0.16
C ALA A 98 4.37 18.89 -1.01
N LEU A 99 4.05 18.36 -2.19
CA LEU A 99 4.77 18.61 -3.44
C LEU A 99 4.41 19.95 -4.07
N VAL A 100 3.19 20.45 -3.88
CA VAL A 100 2.72 21.73 -4.44
C VAL A 100 3.01 22.92 -3.50
N ALA A 101 2.97 22.70 -2.18
CA ALA A 101 3.09 23.76 -1.19
C ALA A 101 4.42 24.53 -1.26
N ARG A 102 5.52 23.86 -1.66
CA ARG A 102 6.80 24.49 -1.96
C ARG A 102 7.47 23.74 -3.10
N PRO A 103 8.28 24.41 -3.94
CA PRO A 103 9.02 23.74 -5.01
C PRO A 103 9.76 22.50 -4.48
N PRO A 104 9.52 21.32 -5.06
CA PRO A 104 10.23 20.11 -4.66
C PRO A 104 11.66 20.13 -5.18
N SER A 105 12.58 19.51 -4.43
CA SER A 105 13.95 19.30 -4.91
C SER A 105 13.99 18.20 -5.98
N PRO A 106 15.06 18.12 -6.80
CA PRO A 106 15.21 17.05 -7.79
C PRO A 106 15.07 15.64 -7.18
N ALA A 107 15.69 15.39 -6.02
CA ALA A 107 15.55 14.12 -5.32
C ALA A 107 14.11 13.83 -4.88
N GLN A 108 13.34 14.85 -4.49
CA GLN A 108 11.91 14.67 -4.17
C GLN A 108 11.09 14.34 -5.41
N LEU A 109 11.40 14.95 -6.55
CA LEU A 109 10.76 14.64 -7.83
C LEU A 109 11.11 13.23 -8.32
N ASP A 110 12.36 12.77 -8.13
CA ASP A 110 12.76 11.39 -8.42
C ASP A 110 11.98 10.38 -7.56
N GLY A 111 11.87 10.66 -6.26
CA GLY A 111 11.09 9.83 -5.33
C GLY A 111 9.59 9.84 -5.66
N ALA A 112 9.04 11.00 -6.04
CA ALA A 112 7.66 11.14 -6.48
C ALA A 112 7.41 10.37 -7.80
N ALA A 113 8.33 10.44 -8.76
CA ALA A 113 8.27 9.66 -10.00
C ALA A 113 8.28 8.16 -9.71
N GLY A 114 9.09 7.71 -8.74
CA GLY A 114 9.07 6.35 -8.23
C GLY A 114 7.71 5.97 -7.66
N LEU A 115 7.23 6.73 -6.66
CA LEU A 115 5.97 6.49 -5.96
C LEU A 115 4.77 6.44 -6.91
N PHE A 116 4.60 7.45 -7.77
CA PHE A 116 3.45 7.55 -8.68
C PHE A 116 3.48 6.54 -9.83
N SER A 117 4.62 5.88 -10.04
CA SER A 117 4.71 4.75 -10.96
C SER A 117 4.57 3.38 -10.32
N SER A 118 4.51 3.32 -8.98
CA SER A 118 4.31 2.07 -8.27
C SER A 118 2.92 1.50 -8.52
N THR A 119 2.84 0.18 -8.57
CA THR A 119 1.57 -0.53 -8.76
C THR A 119 0.59 -0.15 -7.65
N GLU A 120 1.05 -0.12 -6.40
CA GLU A 120 0.25 0.20 -5.23
C GLU A 120 -0.41 1.59 -5.32
N TRP A 121 0.35 2.60 -5.76
CA TRP A 121 -0.22 3.94 -5.98
C TRP A 121 -1.22 3.93 -7.14
N THR A 122 -0.83 3.36 -8.28
CA THR A 122 -1.67 3.42 -9.49
C THR A 122 -2.96 2.63 -9.37
N GLU A 123 -2.97 1.53 -8.61
CA GLU A 123 -4.19 0.77 -8.31
C GLU A 123 -5.11 1.53 -7.35
N ALA A 124 -4.55 2.21 -6.34
CA ALA A 124 -5.33 2.92 -5.34
C ALA A 124 -5.84 4.30 -5.80
N HIS A 125 -5.06 5.01 -6.61
CA HIS A 125 -5.28 6.43 -6.93
C HIS A 125 -5.32 6.73 -8.44
N GLY A 126 -5.07 5.73 -9.28
CA GLY A 126 -4.94 5.92 -10.72
C GLY A 126 -3.61 6.54 -11.13
N ARG A 127 -3.46 6.78 -12.44
CA ARG A 127 -2.24 7.35 -13.05
C ARG A 127 -2.31 8.86 -13.24
N GLN A 128 -3.51 9.43 -13.14
CA GLN A 128 -3.74 10.84 -13.43
C GLN A 128 -3.27 11.70 -12.25
N LEU A 129 -2.28 12.54 -12.47
CA LEU A 129 -1.82 13.51 -11.48
C LEU A 129 -2.47 14.88 -11.71
N PRO A 130 -2.77 15.64 -10.64
CA PRO A 130 -3.30 16.99 -10.78
C PRO A 130 -2.24 17.97 -11.32
N GLU A 131 -2.69 19.04 -11.96
CA GLU A 131 -1.85 20.20 -12.24
C GLU A 131 -1.67 21.05 -10.96
N PRO A 132 -0.53 21.74 -10.77
CA PRO A 132 0.64 21.84 -11.66
C PRO A 132 1.67 20.71 -11.50
N LEU A 133 1.41 19.75 -10.60
CA LEU A 133 2.36 18.70 -10.26
C LEU A 133 2.69 17.82 -11.47
N ARG A 134 1.69 17.49 -12.28
CA ARG A 134 1.87 16.72 -13.52
C ARG A 134 2.91 17.38 -14.42
N SER A 135 2.70 18.64 -14.80
CA SER A 135 3.63 19.37 -15.68
C SER A 135 5.04 19.45 -15.10
N THR A 136 5.14 19.69 -13.78
CA THR A 136 6.42 19.76 -13.08
C THR A 136 7.17 18.43 -13.14
N LEU A 137 6.48 17.32 -12.91
CA LEU A 137 7.08 16.00 -12.90
C LEU A 137 7.51 15.55 -14.31
N ILE A 138 6.67 15.81 -15.31
CA ILE A 138 7.00 15.52 -16.72
C ILE A 138 8.25 16.30 -17.13
N GLY A 139 8.28 17.62 -16.89
CA GLY A 139 9.42 18.46 -17.24
C GLY A 139 10.72 18.03 -16.56
N HIS A 140 10.65 17.59 -15.30
CA HIS A 140 11.80 17.02 -14.58
C HIS A 140 12.29 15.71 -15.22
N ILE A 141 11.38 14.80 -15.57
CA ILE A 141 11.74 13.51 -16.18
C ILE A 141 12.35 13.71 -17.57
N GLU A 142 11.82 14.64 -18.36
CA GLU A 142 12.34 14.99 -19.68
C GLU A 142 13.74 15.59 -19.60
N ALA A 143 13.96 16.53 -18.67
CA ALA A 143 15.26 17.17 -18.48
C ALA A 143 16.32 16.21 -17.90
N ASP A 144 16.04 15.62 -16.73
CA ASP A 144 17.05 14.98 -15.88
C ASP A 144 16.64 13.59 -15.36
N GLY A 145 15.54 13.02 -15.89
CA GLY A 145 15.02 11.72 -15.48
C GLY A 145 15.90 10.54 -15.89
N THR A 146 15.79 9.44 -15.15
CA THR A 146 16.46 8.18 -15.50
C THR A 146 15.74 7.45 -16.64
N GLU A 147 16.42 6.51 -17.31
CA GLU A 147 15.79 5.75 -18.41
C GLU A 147 14.51 5.02 -17.97
N PRO A 148 14.44 4.38 -16.78
CA PRO A 148 13.17 3.85 -16.27
C PRO A 148 12.05 4.89 -16.12
N MET A 149 12.38 6.11 -15.70
CA MET A 149 11.38 7.20 -15.58
C MET A 149 10.86 7.62 -16.96
N ARG A 150 11.76 7.82 -17.93
CA ARG A 150 11.39 8.16 -19.31
C ARG A 150 10.60 7.05 -19.99
N PHE A 151 10.97 5.80 -19.76
CA PHE A 151 10.22 4.64 -20.24
C PHE A 151 8.78 4.66 -19.71
N ARG A 152 8.58 4.85 -18.41
CA ARG A 152 7.25 4.96 -17.80
C ARG A 152 6.46 6.14 -18.37
N LEU A 153 7.10 7.28 -18.55
CA LEU A 153 6.49 8.46 -19.16
C LEU A 153 5.93 8.15 -20.56
N ARG A 154 6.73 7.53 -21.45
CA ARG A 154 6.29 7.10 -22.80
C ARG A 154 5.08 6.15 -22.76
N HIS A 155 4.95 5.35 -21.70
CA HIS A 155 3.85 4.41 -21.52
C HIS A 155 2.57 4.99 -20.89
N GLY A 156 2.52 6.31 -20.67
CA GLY A 156 1.35 7.01 -20.15
C GLY A 156 1.22 6.97 -18.63
N TYR A 157 2.33 6.77 -17.91
CA TYR A 157 2.36 7.06 -16.48
C TYR A 157 2.29 8.57 -16.23
N TYR A 158 1.98 8.94 -14.99
CA TYR A 158 1.90 10.34 -14.54
C TYR A 158 0.81 11.19 -15.22
N GLY A 159 -0.13 10.55 -15.94
CA GLY A 159 -1.17 11.26 -16.70
C GLY A 159 -0.63 11.90 -17.98
N ALA A 160 0.52 11.42 -18.48
CA ALA A 160 1.03 11.79 -19.80
C ALA A 160 0.22 11.10 -20.91
N GLU A 161 0.00 11.82 -22.00
CA GLU A 161 -0.52 11.21 -23.22
C GLU A 161 0.50 10.18 -23.74
N ARG A 162 0.02 9.01 -24.17
CA ARG A 162 0.90 7.99 -24.75
C ARG A 162 1.54 8.57 -26.00
N THR A 163 2.84 8.79 -25.93
CA THR A 163 3.66 9.07 -27.11
C THR A 163 3.90 7.75 -27.82
N ALA A 164 3.27 7.60 -28.99
CA ALA A 164 3.37 6.44 -29.87
C ALA A 164 4.75 6.34 -30.54
#